data_AF-A0AAN8HEY0-F1
#
_entry.id   AF-A0AAN8HEY0-F1
#
_cell.length_a   1.000
_cell.length_b   1.000
_cell.length_c   1.000
_cell.angle_alpha   90.00
_cell.angle_beta   90.00
_cell.angle_gamma   90.00
#
_symmetry.space_group_name_H-M   'P 1'
#
loop_
_entity.id
_entity.type
_entity.pdbx_description
1 polymer ?
#
loop_
_entity_poly.entity_id
_entity_poly.type
_entity_poly.pdbx_seq_one_letter_code
_entity_poly.pdbx_strand_id
1 'polypeptide(L)'
;MVVHEEKECVVCFNEYSRSDRVPRVLHCGHTFCAPCLEQLYQLKGFLYCVPCPLCRWITCTRASLALPGALWVNMEIWDNIVEERVILSAPMEDLSYTETQLIQSSL
;
A
#
# COMPACT_ATOMS: atom_id res chain seq x y z
N MET A 1 21.40 12.64 -9.34
CA MET A 1 20.06 12.08 -9.64
C MET A 1 19.54 11.56 -8.32
N VAL A 2 18.51 12.20 -7.75
CA VAL A 2 18.01 11.83 -6.43
C VAL A 2 17.15 10.58 -6.62
N VAL A 3 17.67 9.43 -6.23
CA VAL A 3 16.90 8.20 -6.06
C VAL A 3 16.08 8.42 -4.80
N HIS A 4 14.93 9.07 -4.90
CA HIS A 4 13.97 9.03 -3.81
C HIS A 4 13.40 7.62 -3.78
N GLU A 5 13.63 6.97 -2.64
CA GLU A 5 13.42 5.55 -2.38
C GLU A 5 12.09 5.06 -2.96
N GLU A 6 12.15 3.94 -3.69
CA GLU A 6 11.03 3.23 -4.32
C GLU A 6 9.93 2.79 -3.32
N LYS A 7 10.14 3.05 -2.03
CA LYS A 7 9.30 2.62 -0.91
C LYS A 7 8.60 3.76 -0.19
N GLU A 8 8.86 5.02 -0.56
CA GLU A 8 8.27 6.18 0.13
C GLU A 8 7.37 7.02 -0.76
N CYS A 9 6.40 7.69 -0.13
CA CYS A 9 5.55 8.65 -0.82
C CYS A 9 6.22 10.02 -0.89
N VAL A 10 6.40 10.56 -2.10
CA VAL A 10 7.04 11.86 -2.35
C VAL A 10 6.30 13.09 -1.79
N VAL A 11 5.05 12.92 -1.33
CA VAL A 11 4.24 14.01 -0.75
C VAL A 11 4.45 14.12 0.75
N CYS A 12 4.46 12.99 1.46
CA CYS A 12 4.53 12.95 2.91
C CYS A 12 5.82 12.35 3.47
N PHE A 13 6.71 11.85 2.60
CA PHE A 13 7.98 11.21 2.94
C PHE A 13 7.84 10.09 3.98
N ASN A 14 6.74 9.33 3.91
CA ASN A 14 6.53 8.14 4.72
C ASN A 14 6.55 6.91 3.82
N GLU A 15 6.99 5.78 4.38
CA GLU A 15 6.97 4.48 3.71
C GLU A 15 5.56 4.02 3.34
N TYR A 16 5.45 3.28 2.24
CA TYR A 16 4.21 2.61 1.84
C TYR A 16 3.94 1.39 2.73
N SER A 17 2.66 1.13 2.99
CA SER A 17 2.22 -0.03 3.77
C SER A 17 1.02 -0.70 3.12
N ARG A 18 0.80 -1.98 3.43
CA ARG A 18 -0.35 -2.74 2.92
C ARG A 18 -1.68 -2.39 3.59
N SER A 19 -1.65 -1.68 4.71
CA SER A 19 -2.83 -1.24 5.45
C SER A 19 -3.19 0.22 5.15
N ASP A 20 -2.43 1.14 5.71
CA ASP A 20 -2.84 2.54 5.87
C ASP A 20 -2.25 3.46 4.79
N ARG A 21 -1.13 3.06 4.17
CA ARG A 21 -0.40 3.86 3.18
C ARG A 21 -0.25 3.08 1.88
N VAL A 22 -1.36 2.58 1.37
CA VAL A 22 -1.39 1.82 0.12
C VAL A 22 -0.89 2.70 -1.05
N PRO A 23 0.08 2.23 -1.86
CA PRO A 23 0.59 2.96 -3.03
C PRO A 23 -0.45 2.94 -4.16
N ARG A 24 -1.09 4.07 -4.44
CA ARG A 24 -2.13 4.21 -5.48
C ARG A 24 -1.62 4.98 -6.69
N VAL A 25 -1.96 4.49 -7.87
CA VAL A 25 -1.52 5.01 -9.17
C VAL A 25 -2.59 5.93 -9.76
N LEU A 26 -2.21 7.17 -10.05
CA LEU A 26 -3.02 8.11 -10.82
C LEU A 26 -3.04 7.75 -12.31
N HIS A 27 -3.97 8.28 -13.10
CA HIS A 27 -4.08 7.98 -14.54
C HIS A 27 -2.84 8.37 -15.35
N CYS A 28 -1.98 9.24 -14.81
CA CYS A 28 -0.70 9.61 -15.40
C CYS A 28 0.45 8.65 -15.08
N GLY A 29 0.22 7.59 -14.30
CA GLY A 29 1.22 6.58 -13.92
C GLY A 29 2.02 6.91 -12.65
N HIS A 30 1.90 8.11 -12.08
CA HIS A 30 2.57 8.45 -10.83
C HIS A 30 1.85 7.85 -9.62
N THR A 31 2.63 7.42 -8.64
CA THR A 31 2.15 6.74 -7.43
C THR A 31 2.23 7.64 -6.19
N PHE A 32 1.20 7.61 -5.35
CA PHE A 32 1.16 8.30 -4.07
C PHE A 32 0.42 7.47 -3.01
N CYS A 33 0.63 7.80 -1.74
CA CYS A 33 -0.04 7.12 -0.65
C CYS A 33 -1.55 7.42 -0.64
N ALA A 34 -2.39 6.43 -0.32
CA ALA A 34 -3.84 6.61 -0.19
C ALA A 34 -4.25 7.85 0.66
N PRO A 35 -3.73 8.06 1.88
CA PRO A 35 -4.13 9.23 2.69
C PRO A 35 -3.66 10.56 2.08
N CYS A 36 -2.56 10.54 1.32
CA CYS A 36 -2.08 11.71 0.59
C CYS A 36 -3.10 12.12 -0.49
N LEU A 37 -3.62 11.14 -1.24
CA LEU A 37 -4.62 11.38 -2.28
C LEU A 37 -5.95 11.87 -1.69
N GLU A 38 -6.34 11.36 -0.52
CA GLU A 38 -7.52 11.81 0.22
C GLU A 38 -7.43 13.27 0.67
N GLN A 39 -6.23 13.80 0.88
CA GLN A 39 -6.03 15.21 1.21
C GLN A 39 -5.98 16.12 -0.02
N LEU A 40 -5.65 15.56 -1.19
CA LEU A 40 -5.40 16.33 -2.41
C LEU A 40 -6.60 16.42 -3.36
N TYR A 41 -7.62 15.57 -3.19
CA TYR A 41 -8.75 15.57 -4.09
C TYR A 41 -9.69 16.76 -3.90
N GLN A 42 -10.42 17.07 -4.96
CA GLN A 42 -11.54 17.99 -4.96
C GLN A 42 -12.79 17.26 -5.43
N LEU A 43 -13.88 17.40 -4.68
CA LEU A 43 -15.19 16.92 -5.11
C LEU A 43 -15.78 17.91 -6.12
N LYS A 44 -16.07 17.42 -7.33
CA LYS A 44 -16.71 18.18 -8.42
C LYS A 44 -17.96 17.44 -8.87
N GLY A 45 -19.09 17.80 -8.27
CA GLY A 45 -20.36 17.08 -8.48
C GLY A 45 -20.25 15.64 -7.96
N PHE A 46 -20.34 14.68 -8.87
CA PHE A 46 -20.26 13.23 -8.59
C PHE A 46 -18.89 12.63 -8.88
N LEU A 47 -17.86 13.47 -9.05
CA LEU A 47 -16.49 13.05 -9.32
C LEU A 47 -15.54 13.54 -8.24
N TYR A 48 -14.61 12.68 -7.82
CA TYR A 48 -13.39 13.12 -7.17
C TYR A 48 -12.33 13.40 -8.23
N CYS A 49 -11.68 14.56 -8.15
CA CYS A 49 -10.61 14.91 -9.07
C CYS A 49 -9.34 15.29 -8.30
N VAL A 50 -8.23 14.63 -8.65
CA VAL A 50 -6.92 14.83 -8.02
C VAL A 50 -5.93 15.35 -9.08
N PRO A 51 -5.33 16.53 -8.89
CA PRO A 51 -4.19 16.96 -9.69
C PRO A 51 -2.93 16.23 -9.22
N CYS A 52 -2.18 15.63 -10.15
CA CYS A 52 -0.90 14.99 -9.82
C CYS A 52 0.13 16.04 -9.33
N PRO A 53 0.74 15.86 -8.15
CA PRO A 53 1.79 16.74 -7.64
C PRO A 53 3.02 16.87 -8.55
N LEU A 54 3.32 15.85 -9.35
CA LEU A 54 4.54 15.80 -10.18
C LEU A 54 4.34 16.37 -11.59
N CYS A 55 3.22 16.06 -12.23
CA CYS A 55 2.99 16.42 -13.65
C CYS A 55 1.73 17.24 -13.90
N ARG A 56 0.96 17.57 -12.86
CA ARG A 56 -0.31 18.34 -12.92
C ARG A 56 -1.45 17.69 -13.71
N TRP A 57 -1.27 16.48 -14.24
CA TRP A 57 -2.36 15.72 -14.86
C TRP A 57 -3.50 15.47 -13.86
N ILE A 58 -4.74 15.66 -14.30
CA ILE A 58 -5.92 15.49 -13.45
C ILE A 58 -6.50 14.08 -13.63
N THR A 59 -6.56 13.33 -12.52
CA THR A 59 -7.25 12.05 -12.45
C THR A 59 -8.63 12.27 -11.84
N CYS A 60 -9.70 11.87 -12.53
CA CYS A 60 -11.05 11.92 -11.99
C CYS A 60 -11.66 10.52 -11.88
N THR A 61 -12.30 10.24 -10.75
CA THR A 61 -13.00 8.98 -10.46
C THR A 61 -14.40 9.26 -9.94
N ARG A 62 -15.31 8.27 -10.00
CA ARG A 62 -16.67 8.45 -9.44
C ARG A 62 -16.61 8.53 -7.92
N ALA A 63 -17.34 9.48 -7.35
CA ALA A 63 -17.52 9.62 -5.91
C ALA A 63 -18.47 8.57 -5.30
N SER A 64 -18.81 7.52 -6.05
CA SER A 64 -19.59 6.38 -5.56
C SER A 64 -18.75 5.39 -4.75
N LEU A 65 -17.42 5.49 -4.81
CA LEU A 65 -16.46 4.71 -4.04
C LEU A 65 -15.51 5.66 -3.32
N ALA A 66 -14.87 5.21 -2.24
CA ALA A 66 -13.76 5.95 -1.65
C ALA A 66 -12.67 6.18 -2.70
N LEU A 67 -12.13 7.41 -2.78
CA LEU A 67 -11.19 7.81 -3.82
C LEU A 67 -10.01 6.82 -3.98
N PRO A 68 -9.30 6.38 -2.92
CA PRO A 68 -8.19 5.44 -3.10
C PRO A 68 -8.65 4.08 -3.63
N GLY A 69 -9.86 3.64 -3.28
CA GLY A 69 -10.44 2.39 -3.75
C GLY A 69 -10.78 2.39 -5.25
N ALA A 70 -10.96 3.57 -5.84
CA ALA A 70 -11.19 3.72 -7.28
C ALA A 70 -9.89 3.74 -8.12
N LEU A 71 -8.72 3.76 -7.47
CA LEU A 71 -7.42 3.85 -8.12
C LEU A 71 -6.65 2.52 -8.01
N TRP A 72 -5.86 2.24 -9.04
CA TRP A 72 -5.02 1.04 -9.10
C TRP A 72 -3.94 1.08 -8.02
N VAL A 73 -3.59 -0.08 -7.48
CA VAL A 73 -2.43 -0.23 -6.60
C VAL A 73 -1.19 -0.40 -7.48
N ASN A 74 -0.08 0.25 -7.12
CA ASN A 74 1.19 -0.02 -7.77
C ASN A 74 1.71 -1.39 -7.29
N MET A 75 1.63 -2.41 -8.16
CA MET A 75 1.99 -3.78 -7.80
C MET A 75 3.49 -3.95 -7.53
N GLU A 76 4.35 -3.24 -8.27
CA GLU A 76 5.80 -3.32 -8.08
C GLU A 76 6.19 -2.85 -6.67
N ILE A 77 5.64 -1.71 -6.23
CA ILE A 77 5.86 -1.23 -4.86
C ILE A 77 5.20 -2.19 -3.87
N TRP A 78 3.95 -2.59 -4.13
CA TRP A 78 3.19 -3.47 -3.24
C TRP A 78 3.91 -4.79 -2.95
N ASP A 79 4.52 -5.41 -3.95
CA ASP A 79 5.24 -6.68 -3.81
C ASP A 79 6.53 -6.51 -3.00
N ASN A 80 7.12 -5.31 -3.00
CA ASN A 80 8.33 -4.97 -2.26
C ASN A 80 8.08 -4.45 -0.83
N ILE A 81 6.82 -4.27 -0.41
CA ILE A 81 6.51 -3.91 0.99
C ILE A 81 6.86 -5.12 1.87
N VAL A 82 7.85 -4.97 2.74
CA VAL A 82 8.16 -5.99 3.74
C VAL A 82 7.12 -5.86 4.84
N GLU A 83 6.28 -6.88 5.03
CA GLU A 83 5.49 -6.97 6.25
C GLU A 83 6.46 -7.18 7.39
N GLU A 84 6.69 -6.12 8.15
CA GLU A 84 7.47 -6.18 9.37
C GLU A 84 6.73 -7.17 10.28
N ARG A 85 7.25 -8.39 10.34
CA ARG A 85 6.76 -9.41 11.26
C ARG A 85 6.95 -8.77 12.61
N VAL A 86 5.85 -8.45 13.29
CA VAL A 86 5.89 -8.06 14.69
C VAL A 86 6.52 -9.26 15.41
N ILE A 87 7.85 -9.23 15.58
CA ILE A 87 8.49 -10.02 16.62
C ILE A 87 7.96 -9.34 17.87
N LEU A 88 6.78 -9.79 18.31
CA LEU A 88 6.40 -9.69 19.70
C LEU A 88 7.66 -10.11 20.44
N SER A 89 8.26 -9.17 21.15
CA SER A 89 9.38 -9.41 22.03
C SER A 89 8.93 -10.43 23.07
N ALA A 90 8.96 -11.71 22.71
CA ALA A 90 8.86 -12.81 23.65
C ALA A 90 10.22 -12.86 24.35
N PRO A 91 10.28 -12.76 25.69
CA PRO A 91 11.45 -13.23 26.39
C PRO A 91 11.60 -14.70 26.05
N MET A 92 12.83 -15.11 25.71
CA MET A 92 13.19 -16.51 25.56
C MET A 92 12.70 -17.31 26.77
N GLU A 93 11.76 -18.22 26.59
CA GLU A 93 11.64 -19.36 27.48
C GLU A 93 11.07 -20.57 26.73
N ASP A 94 11.83 -21.64 26.87
CA ASP A 94 11.69 -23.01 26.37
C ASP A 94 10.25 -23.55 26.42
N LEU A 95 9.77 -24.10 25.32
CA LEU A 95 8.82 -25.21 25.33
C LEU A 95 8.93 -25.98 24.01
N SER A 96 9.76 -27.02 24.09
CA SER A 96 9.60 -28.27 23.33
C SER A 96 8.15 -28.55 22.91
N TYR A 97 7.92 -28.76 21.62
CA TYR A 97 6.78 -29.57 21.18
C TYR A 97 7.27 -30.60 20.17
N THR A 98 7.05 -31.82 20.58
CA THR A 98 7.55 -33.07 20.06
C THR A 98 7.07 -33.37 18.66
N GLU A 99 8.01 -33.86 17.86
CA GLU A 99 7.83 -34.85 16.81
C GLU A 99 6.62 -35.77 17.06
N THR A 100 5.64 -35.74 16.14
CA THR A 100 4.78 -36.90 15.89
C THR A 100 4.67 -37.10 14.39
N GLN A 101 5.51 -38.01 13.88
CA GLN A 101 5.20 -38.76 12.66
C GLN A 101 3.92 -39.58 12.86
N LEU A 102 3.42 -40.09 11.72
CA LEU A 102 2.42 -41.14 11.50
C LEU A 102 1.04 -40.61 11.07
N ILE A 103 0.82 -40.56 9.75
CA ILE A 103 -0.06 -41.53 9.07
C ILE A 103 0.54 -41.84 7.69
N GLN A 104 1.17 -43.02 7.56
CA GLN A 104 1.19 -43.72 6.27
C GLN A 104 -0.25 -44.22 6.03
N SER A 105 -0.88 -43.79 4.94
CA SER A 105 -2.04 -44.49 4.40
C SER A 105 -1.62 -45.16 3.10
N SER A 106 -1.33 -46.44 3.22
CA SER A 106 -1.22 -47.41 2.13
C SER A 106 -2.53 -47.56 1.37
N LEU A 107 -2.45 -47.61 0.04
CA LEU A 107 -3.01 -48.66 -0.83
C LEU A 107 -2.35 -48.55 -2.21
#